data_AF-A0A447RFW9-F1
#
_entry.id   AF-A0A447RFW9-F1
#
_cell.length_a   1.000
_cell.length_b   1.000
_cell.length_c   1.000
_cell.angle_alpha   90.00
_cell.angle_beta   90.00
_cell.angle_gamma   90.00
#
_symmetry.space_group_name_H-M   'P 1'
#
loop_
_entity.id
_entity.type
_entity.pdbx_description
1 polymer ?
#
loop_
_entity_poly.entity_id
_entity_poly.type
_entity_poly.pdbx_seq_one_letter_code
_entity_poly.pdbx_strand_id
1 'polypeptide(L)'
;MFERGRATSLLLFEHVHAESRDRGQAMVDLMNQYQQAGLQIDCRELPDHLPLYLEYLSILPPAEAREGLQNIAPILALIGGRLKQRACPYYQLFDALLALAKSPLTSDSVTKQVAGEKRDDTRQALDAVWEEEQVKFIEDNATACDSSSMQAYQRRFSQDVAPQYVDIRAGGPK
;
A
#
# COMPACT_ATOMS: atom_id res chain seq x y z
N MET A 1 7.93 -10.01 7.64
CA MET A 1 7.35 -8.84 8.32
C MET A 1 6.70 -7.98 7.24
N PHE A 2 7.49 -7.34 6.39
CA PHE A 2 7.00 -6.50 5.30
C PHE A 2 6.30 -7.29 4.17
N GLU A 3 6.78 -8.50 3.87
CA GLU A 3 6.19 -9.37 2.83
C GLU A 3 5.02 -10.25 3.29
N ARG A 4 4.58 -10.13 4.56
CA ARG A 4 3.53 -11.00 5.12
C ARG A 4 2.29 -10.16 5.40
N GLY A 5 1.38 -10.12 4.43
CA GLY A 5 0.18 -9.29 4.49
C GLY A 5 0.38 -7.88 3.94
N ARG A 6 -0.73 -7.22 3.60
CA ARG A 6 -0.78 -5.89 2.97
C ARG A 6 -0.54 -4.78 4.00
N ALA A 7 -0.93 -4.99 5.26
CA ALA A 7 -0.94 -3.97 6.30
C ALA A 7 0.44 -3.37 6.56
N THR A 8 1.51 -4.17 6.48
CA THR A 8 2.89 -3.74 6.65
C THR A 8 3.71 -3.80 5.35
N SER A 9 3.06 -3.92 4.19
CA SER A 9 3.74 -3.91 2.89
C SER A 9 4.48 -2.60 2.65
N LEU A 10 5.62 -2.66 1.97
CA LEU A 10 6.40 -1.48 1.57
C LEU A 10 6.00 -0.97 0.18
N LEU A 11 5.00 -1.58 -0.47
CA LEU A 11 4.45 -1.12 -1.73
C LEU A 11 3.45 0.00 -1.47
N LEU A 12 3.83 1.23 -1.83
CA LEU A 12 3.09 2.44 -1.48
C LEU A 12 1.65 2.41 -2.01
N PHE A 13 1.44 1.94 -3.24
CA PHE A 13 0.12 1.98 -3.86
C PHE A 13 -0.83 0.91 -3.31
N GLU A 14 -0.34 -0.13 -2.63
CA GLU A 14 -1.21 -1.08 -1.94
C GLU A 14 -2.01 -0.42 -0.82
N HIS A 15 -1.49 0.68 -0.25
CA HIS A 15 -2.13 1.46 0.82
C HIS A 15 -3.03 2.59 0.31
N VAL A 16 -3.12 2.78 -1.01
CA VAL A 16 -3.92 3.85 -1.64
C VAL A 16 -4.97 3.29 -2.60
N HIS A 17 -4.56 2.38 -3.48
CA HIS A 17 -5.34 1.99 -4.66
C HIS A 17 -5.84 0.55 -4.64
N ALA A 18 -5.50 -0.27 -3.62
CA ALA A 18 -5.82 -1.70 -3.61
C ALA A 18 -5.48 -2.38 -4.97
N GLU A 19 -6.32 -3.29 -5.46
CA GLU A 19 -6.20 -3.91 -6.80
C GLU A 19 -6.94 -3.13 -7.90
N SER A 20 -7.16 -1.83 -7.71
CA SER A 20 -7.88 -1.02 -8.70
C SER A 20 -7.03 -0.77 -9.95
N ARG A 21 -7.71 -0.52 -11.08
CA ARG A 21 -7.07 -0.07 -12.33
C ARG A 21 -6.25 1.20 -12.15
N ASP A 22 -6.62 2.04 -11.18
CA ASP A 22 -5.91 3.28 -10.87
C ASP A 22 -4.48 3.01 -10.38
N ARG A 23 -4.21 1.86 -9.77
CA ARG A 23 -2.85 1.43 -9.41
C ARG A 23 -1.94 1.32 -10.63
N GLY A 24 -2.45 0.75 -11.73
CA GLY A 24 -1.68 0.58 -12.96
C GLY A 24 -1.28 1.93 -13.57
N GLN A 25 -2.21 2.90 -13.60
CA GLN A 25 -1.89 4.24 -14.08
C GLN A 25 -0.89 4.95 -13.16
N ALA A 26 -1.06 4.84 -11.84
CA ALA A 26 -0.12 5.42 -10.87
C ALA A 26 1.31 4.84 -11.02
N MET A 27 1.44 3.54 -11.31
CA MET A 27 2.74 2.92 -11.61
C MET A 27 3.38 3.51 -12.87
N VAL A 28 2.63 3.69 -13.95
CA VAL A 28 3.13 4.31 -15.19
C VAL A 28 3.57 5.75 -14.95
N ASP A 29 2.77 6.52 -14.22
CA ASP A 29 3.07 7.92 -13.91
C ASP A 29 4.34 8.05 -13.06
N LEU A 30 4.52 7.16 -12.08
CA LEU A 30 5.72 7.12 -11.24
C LEU A 30 6.96 6.70 -12.02
N MET A 31 6.85 5.70 -12.91
CA MET A 31 7.95 5.33 -13.81
C MET A 31 8.39 6.49 -14.70
N ASN A 32 7.45 7.29 -15.21
CA ASN A 32 7.76 8.47 -16.00
C ASN A 32 8.52 9.53 -15.17
N GLN A 33 8.14 9.74 -13.91
CA GLN A 33 8.85 10.66 -13.00
C GLN A 33 10.31 10.22 -12.78
N TYR A 34 10.53 8.93 -12.56
CA TYR A 34 11.87 8.36 -12.40
C TYR A 34 12.72 8.57 -13.65
N GLN A 35 12.16 8.29 -14.84
CA GLN A 35 12.86 8.49 -16.11
C GLN A 35 13.21 9.97 -16.34
N GLN A 36 12.32 10.90 -15.99
CA GLN A 36 12.57 12.34 -16.12
C GLN A 36 13.70 12.82 -15.20
N ALA A 37 13.85 12.21 -14.02
CA ALA A 37 14.98 12.46 -13.13
C ALA A 37 16.27 11.71 -13.54
N GLY A 38 16.24 10.93 -14.62
CA GLY A 38 17.38 10.16 -15.10
C GLY A 38 17.64 8.86 -14.32
N LEU A 39 16.70 8.41 -13.48
CA LEU A 39 16.80 7.16 -12.74
C LEU A 39 16.37 5.98 -13.63
N GLN A 40 17.24 4.98 -13.76
CA GLN A 40 16.95 3.73 -14.46
C GLN A 40 16.76 2.61 -13.43
N ILE A 41 15.62 1.91 -13.52
CA ILE A 41 15.23 0.88 -12.55
C ILE A 41 15.42 -0.49 -13.19
N ASP A 42 15.89 -1.45 -12.39
CA ASP A 42 15.94 -2.86 -12.76
C ASP A 42 14.51 -3.42 -12.96
N CYS A 43 14.31 -4.28 -13.95
CA CYS A 43 13.02 -4.89 -14.23
C CYS A 43 12.47 -5.79 -13.10
N ARG A 44 13.28 -6.09 -12.08
CA ARG A 44 12.91 -6.91 -10.92
C ARG A 44 12.26 -6.13 -9.79
N GLU A 45 12.29 -4.80 -9.82
CA GLU A 45 11.75 -3.96 -8.75
C GLU A 45 10.47 -3.23 -9.20
N LEU A 46 9.47 -3.19 -8.33
CA LEU A 46 8.26 -2.42 -8.58
C LEU A 46 8.52 -0.93 -8.30
N PRO A 47 7.98 -0.02 -9.13
CA PRO A 47 8.25 1.41 -9.02
C PRO A 47 7.77 2.01 -7.69
N ASP A 48 6.73 1.44 -7.07
CA ASP A 48 6.12 1.92 -5.83
C ASP A 48 6.72 1.30 -4.56
N HIS A 49 7.82 0.53 -4.68
CA HIS A 49 8.55 0.00 -3.53
C HIS A 49 9.23 1.15 -2.76
N LEU A 50 8.91 1.30 -1.47
CA LEU A 50 9.37 2.45 -0.67
C LEU A 50 10.89 2.69 -0.72
N PRO A 51 11.78 1.69 -0.55
CA PRO A 51 13.22 1.88 -0.71
C PRO A 51 13.63 2.51 -2.06
N LEU A 52 13.03 2.06 -3.16
CA LEU A 52 13.29 2.61 -4.49
C LEU A 52 12.76 4.04 -4.62
N TYR A 53 11.58 4.32 -4.06
CA TYR A 53 11.05 5.68 -4.01
C TYR A 53 11.96 6.62 -3.21
N LEU A 54 12.56 6.15 -2.10
CA LEU A 54 13.52 6.93 -1.32
C LEU A 54 14.84 7.15 -2.07
N GLU A 55 15.30 6.19 -2.86
CA GLU A 55 16.44 6.37 -3.76
C GLU A 55 16.16 7.48 -4.77
N TYR A 56 14.98 7.47 -5.40
CA TYR A 56 14.53 8.57 -6.24
C TYR A 56 14.52 9.91 -5.51
N LEU A 57 13.93 10.00 -4.31
CA LEU A 57 13.91 11.25 -3.56
C LEU A 57 15.32 11.73 -3.19
N SER A 58 16.29 10.84 -3.05
CA SER A 58 17.66 11.19 -2.68
C SER A 58 18.43 11.94 -3.78
N ILE A 59 18.02 11.81 -5.04
CA ILE A 59 18.64 12.49 -6.18
C ILE A 59 17.95 13.83 -6.52
N LEU A 60 16.80 14.12 -5.92
CA LEU A 60 16.06 15.36 -6.14
C LEU A 60 16.60 16.51 -5.28
N PRO A 61 16.31 17.77 -5.66
CA PRO A 61 16.54 18.91 -4.78
C PRO A 61 15.86 18.73 -3.41
N PRO A 62 16.48 19.21 -2.30
CA PRO A 62 15.95 18.96 -0.95
C PRO A 62 14.51 19.43 -0.68
N ALA A 63 14.02 20.41 -1.45
CA ALA A 63 12.64 20.88 -1.37
C ALA A 63 11.67 19.85 -1.97
N GLU A 64 11.95 19.36 -3.18
CA GLU A 64 11.16 18.35 -3.87
C GLU A 64 11.21 17.00 -3.15
N ALA A 65 12.37 16.60 -2.64
CA ALA A 65 12.50 15.41 -1.81
C ALA A 65 11.59 15.46 -0.57
N ARG A 66 11.52 16.63 0.08
CA ARG A 66 10.63 16.84 1.24
C ARG A 66 9.16 16.77 0.84
N GLU A 67 8.80 17.40 -0.28
CA GLU A 67 7.44 17.34 -0.82
C GLU A 67 7.03 15.89 -1.15
N GLY A 68 7.91 15.11 -1.77
CA GLY A 68 7.70 13.68 -2.02
C GLY A 68 7.43 12.90 -0.72
N LEU A 69 8.22 13.12 0.33
CA LEU A 69 7.97 12.52 1.65
C LEU A 69 6.65 12.99 2.27
N GLN A 70 6.26 14.25 2.08
CA GLN A 70 4.98 14.77 2.56
C GLN A 70 3.78 14.10 1.86
N ASN A 71 3.89 13.88 0.55
CA ASN A 71 2.85 13.23 -0.25
C ASN A 71 2.55 11.81 0.25
N ILE A 72 3.57 11.09 0.73
CA ILE A 72 3.42 9.73 1.27
C ILE A 72 3.34 9.68 2.80
N ALA A 73 3.38 10.81 3.50
CA ALA A 73 3.40 10.86 4.97
C ALA A 73 2.24 10.09 5.64
N PRO A 74 1.00 10.13 5.14
CA PRO A 74 -0.08 9.32 5.70
C PRO A 74 0.19 7.81 5.62
N ILE A 75 0.80 7.34 4.52
CA ILE A 75 1.17 5.93 4.33
C ILE A 75 2.27 5.54 5.33
N LEU A 76 3.29 6.38 5.46
CA LEU A 76 4.39 6.17 6.42
C LEU A 76 3.87 6.09 7.86
N ALA A 77 2.94 6.98 8.23
CA ALA A 77 2.32 6.99 9.55
C ALA A 77 1.52 5.70 9.81
N LEU A 78 0.76 5.21 8.82
CA LEU A 78 0.01 3.95 8.93
C LEU A 78 0.92 2.74 9.11
N ILE A 79 1.95 2.59 8.26
CA ILE A 79 2.90 1.48 8.38
C ILE A 79 3.62 1.54 9.73
N GLY A 80 4.10 2.72 10.13
CA GLY A 80 4.73 2.95 11.43
C GLY A 80 3.81 2.58 12.61
N GLY A 81 2.56 3.05 12.59
CA GLY A 81 1.56 2.73 13.62
C GLY A 81 1.27 1.23 13.73
N ARG A 82 1.15 0.52 12.61
CA ARG A 82 0.96 -0.94 12.56
C ARG A 82 2.16 -1.70 13.10
N LEU A 83 3.37 -1.28 12.74
CA LEU A 83 4.61 -1.85 13.30
C LEU A 83 4.69 -1.60 14.81
N LYS A 84 4.32 -0.41 15.27
CA LYS A 84 4.32 -0.05 16.69
C LYS A 84 3.31 -0.88 17.49
N GLN A 85 2.09 -1.09 16.97
CA GLN A 85 1.09 -1.99 17.57
C GLN A 85 1.62 -3.43 17.69
N ARG A 86 2.43 -3.87 16.72
CA ARG A 86 3.10 -5.18 16.74
C ARG A 86 4.40 -5.20 17.56
N ALA A 87 4.71 -4.12 18.30
CA ALA A 87 5.94 -3.93 19.06
C ALA A 87 7.24 -4.11 18.23
N CYS A 88 7.19 -3.82 16.94
CA CYS A 88 8.33 -3.91 16.03
C CYS A 88 9.13 -2.60 16.04
N PRO A 89 10.42 -2.58 16.41
CA PRO A 89 11.19 -1.34 16.58
C PRO A 89 11.40 -0.56 15.28
N TYR A 90 11.18 -1.17 14.11
CA TYR A 90 11.32 -0.50 12.82
C TYR A 90 10.31 0.62 12.59
N TYR A 91 9.27 0.77 13.41
CA TYR A 91 8.38 1.94 13.35
C TYR A 91 9.17 3.27 13.46
N GLN A 92 10.30 3.27 14.19
CA GLN A 92 11.14 4.45 14.37
C GLN A 92 11.75 4.96 13.05
N LEU A 93 11.97 4.07 12.07
CA LEU A 93 12.43 4.47 10.74
C LEU A 93 11.38 5.30 10.01
N PHE A 94 10.10 4.94 10.16
CA PHE A 94 8.98 5.69 9.58
C PHE A 94 8.79 7.03 10.29
N ASP A 95 8.92 7.07 11.64
CA ASP A 95 8.92 8.32 12.39
C ASP A 95 10.08 9.25 11.97
N ALA A 96 11.25 8.70 11.67
CA ALA A 96 12.38 9.48 11.15
C ALA A 96 12.10 10.06 9.76
N LEU A 97 11.50 9.28 8.85
CA LEU A 97 11.09 9.78 7.53
C LEU A 97 10.03 10.88 7.65
N LEU A 98 9.06 10.74 8.56
CA LEU A 98 8.04 11.76 8.85
C LEU A 98 8.65 13.04 9.41
N ALA A 99 9.65 12.92 10.28
CA ALA A 99 10.40 14.06 10.80
C ALA A 99 11.18 14.79 9.69
N LEU A 100 11.82 14.05 8.77
CA LEU A 100 12.49 14.61 7.59
C LEU A 100 11.51 15.34 6.66
N ALA A 101 10.30 14.81 6.52
CA ALA A 101 9.19 15.43 5.79
C ALA A 101 8.67 16.72 6.46
N LYS A 102 9.03 16.98 7.73
CA LYS A 102 8.39 17.97 8.61
C LYS A 102 6.88 17.74 8.73
N SER A 103 6.45 16.48 8.69
CA SER A 103 5.05 16.11 8.86
C SER A 103 4.65 16.21 10.33
N PRO A 104 3.41 16.64 10.64
CA PRO A 104 2.87 16.53 11.99
C PRO A 104 2.45 15.10 12.35
N LEU A 105 2.39 14.20 11.37
CA LEU A 105 2.02 12.81 11.57
C LEU A 105 3.17 12.02 12.18
N THR A 106 2.81 11.02 12.98
CA THR A 106 3.73 10.05 13.60
C THR A 106 3.04 8.70 13.67
N SER A 107 3.79 7.65 14.00
CA SER A 107 3.22 6.32 14.29
C SER A 107 2.14 6.37 15.39
N ASP A 108 2.19 7.35 16.30
CA ASP A 108 1.19 7.55 17.36
C ASP A 108 -0.09 8.26 16.88
N SER A 109 0.01 9.07 15.82
CA SER A 109 -1.15 9.81 15.31
C SER A 109 -2.26 8.90 14.77
N VAL A 110 -1.93 7.66 14.40
CA VAL A 110 -2.86 6.68 13.80
C VAL A 110 -3.24 5.55 14.76
N THR A 111 -2.82 5.57 16.03
CA THR A 111 -3.03 4.44 16.96
C THR A 111 -4.50 4.02 17.08
N LYS A 112 -5.44 4.98 17.10
CA LYS A 112 -6.87 4.68 17.17
C LYS A 112 -7.38 3.97 15.92
N GLN A 113 -6.90 4.37 14.74
CA GLN A 113 -7.28 3.77 13.47
C GLN A 113 -6.76 2.33 13.40
N VAL A 114 -5.48 2.14 13.72
CA VAL A 114 -4.80 0.84 13.66
C VAL A 114 -5.33 -0.15 14.72
N ALA A 115 -5.79 0.34 15.88
CA ALA A 115 -6.31 -0.51 16.95
C ALA A 115 -7.52 -1.37 16.54
N GLY A 116 -8.31 -0.91 15.55
CA GLY A 116 -9.47 -1.65 15.05
C GLY A 116 -9.17 -2.61 13.91
N GLU A 117 -7.95 -2.61 13.36
CA GLU A 117 -7.58 -3.43 12.20
C GLU A 117 -7.32 -4.89 12.61
N LYS A 118 -7.83 -5.84 11.82
CA LYS A 118 -7.50 -7.26 11.99
C LYS A 118 -6.09 -7.53 11.44
N ARG A 119 -5.35 -8.43 12.08
CA ARG A 119 -4.03 -8.86 11.59
C ARG A 119 -4.16 -9.77 10.38
N ASP A 120 -3.41 -9.44 9.34
CA ASP A 120 -3.36 -10.12 8.06
C ASP A 120 -2.07 -10.94 7.85
N ASP A 121 -1.13 -10.89 8.79
CA ASP A 121 0.19 -11.52 8.69
C ASP A 121 0.28 -12.90 9.38
N THR A 122 -0.82 -13.37 9.97
CA THR A 122 -0.90 -14.66 10.67
C THR A 122 -1.08 -15.81 9.69
N ARG A 123 -0.61 -17.02 10.04
CA ARG A 123 -0.81 -18.21 9.19
C ARG A 123 -2.28 -18.45 8.89
N GLN A 124 -3.15 -18.36 9.89
CA GLN A 124 -4.59 -18.54 9.68
C GLN A 124 -5.17 -17.48 8.73
N ALA A 125 -4.72 -16.23 8.81
CA ALA A 125 -5.18 -15.18 7.91
C ALA A 125 -4.70 -15.42 6.47
N LEU A 126 -3.45 -15.87 6.30
CA LEU A 126 -2.92 -16.26 5.00
C LEU A 126 -3.70 -17.47 4.47
N ASP A 127 -3.74 -18.57 5.22
CA ASP A 127 -4.42 -19.81 4.84
C ASP A 127 -5.89 -19.58 4.45
N ALA A 128 -6.61 -18.70 5.17
CA ALA A 128 -7.97 -18.33 4.81
C ALA A 128 -8.08 -17.67 3.42
N VAL A 129 -7.16 -16.76 3.06
CA VAL A 129 -7.10 -16.17 1.72
C VAL A 129 -6.82 -17.24 0.66
N TRP A 130 -5.89 -18.16 0.92
CA TRP A 130 -5.51 -19.22 -0.01
C TRP A 130 -6.59 -20.30 -0.18
N GLU A 131 -7.33 -20.67 0.88
CA GLU A 131 -8.43 -21.64 0.81
C GLU A 131 -9.62 -21.09 0.00
N GLU A 132 -9.88 -19.79 0.07
CA GLU A 132 -10.95 -19.13 -0.66
C GLU A 132 -10.59 -18.83 -2.14
N GLU A 133 -9.30 -18.67 -2.47
CA GLU A 133 -8.80 -18.51 -3.85
C GLU A 133 -8.68 -19.81 -4.65
N GLN A 134 -8.84 -20.99 -4.04
CA GLN A 134 -8.81 -22.24 -4.79
C GLN A 134 -9.96 -22.30 -5.80
N VAL A 135 -9.63 -22.01 -7.06
CA VAL A 135 -10.48 -22.30 -8.20
C VAL A 135 -10.66 -23.81 -8.25
N LYS A 136 -11.87 -24.29 -7.93
CA LYS A 136 -12.26 -25.68 -8.15
C LYS A 136 -12.32 -25.93 -9.67
N PHE A 137 -11.22 -26.42 -10.25
CA PHE A 137 -11.14 -26.80 -11.66
C PHE A 137 -11.76 -28.16 -11.99
N ILE A 138 -12.58 -28.74 -11.12
CA ILE A 138 -13.28 -29.99 -11.41
C ILE A 138 -14.70 -29.89 -10.92
N GLU A 139 -15.60 -29.57 -11.85
CA GLU A 139 -16.91 -30.22 -11.95
C GLU A 139 -17.25 -30.31 -13.44
N ASP A 140 -17.31 -31.55 -13.94
CA ASP A 140 -17.98 -31.92 -15.18
C ASP A 140 -19.38 -31.32 -15.16
N ASN A 141 -19.65 -30.29 -15.95
CA ASN A 141 -20.84 -30.24 -16.77
C ASN A 141 -20.78 -29.11 -17.79
N ALA A 142 -21.10 -29.50 -19.02
CA ALA A 142 -21.29 -28.63 -20.14
C ALA A 142 -22.33 -27.52 -19.83
N THR A 143 -22.07 -26.34 -20.41
CA THR A 143 -23.10 -25.35 -20.75
C THR A 143 -23.68 -24.51 -19.60
N ALA A 144 -23.00 -23.42 -19.23
CA ALA A 144 -23.65 -22.12 -18.99
C ALA A 144 -22.60 -21.01 -18.83
N CYS A 145 -22.65 -20.00 -19.70
CA CYS A 145 -22.00 -18.71 -19.46
C CYS A 145 -22.84 -17.97 -18.41
N ASP A 146 -22.52 -18.13 -17.13
CA ASP A 146 -23.19 -17.41 -16.05
C ASP A 146 -22.30 -16.27 -15.52
N SER A 147 -22.65 -15.06 -15.94
CA SER A 147 -21.97 -13.80 -15.58
C SER A 147 -22.22 -13.36 -14.12
N SER A 148 -23.03 -14.12 -13.37
CA SER A 148 -23.36 -13.90 -11.96
C SER A 148 -22.14 -14.03 -11.03
N SER A 149 -21.23 -14.96 -11.34
CA SER A 149 -20.02 -15.24 -10.56
C SER A 149 -19.05 -14.06 -10.53
N MET A 150 -18.86 -13.37 -11.66
CA MET A 150 -18.03 -12.16 -11.74
C MET A 150 -18.64 -10.96 -10.99
N GLN A 151 -19.97 -10.83 -10.98
CA GLN A 151 -20.63 -9.74 -10.25
C GLN A 151 -20.60 -9.95 -8.72
N ALA A 152 -20.63 -11.20 -8.27
CA ALA A 152 -20.47 -11.56 -6.85
C ALA A 152 -19.03 -11.32 -6.36
N TYR A 153 -18.03 -11.61 -7.21
CA TYR A 153 -16.62 -11.29 -6.96
C TYR A 153 -16.43 -9.78 -6.75
N GLN A 154 -16.97 -8.96 -7.66
CA GLN A 154 -16.81 -7.51 -7.61
C GLN A 154 -17.52 -6.83 -6.42
N ARG A 155 -18.60 -7.42 -5.91
CA ARG A 155 -19.34 -6.90 -4.74
C ARG A 155 -18.73 -7.29 -3.39
N ARG A 156 -17.93 -8.37 -3.30
CA ARG A 156 -17.39 -8.88 -2.03
C ARG A 156 -16.17 -8.10 -1.52
N PHE A 157 -15.29 -7.63 -2.41
CA PHE A 157 -14.19 -6.73 -2.03
C PHE A 157 -14.65 -5.35 -1.51
N SER A 158 -15.94 -5.04 -1.61
CA SER A 158 -16.52 -3.84 -1.00
C SER A 158 -16.86 -4.01 0.48
N GLN A 159 -16.90 -5.25 1.02
CA GLN A 159 -17.45 -5.52 2.36
C GLN A 159 -16.46 -6.11 3.36
N ASP A 160 -15.38 -6.76 2.93
CA ASP A 160 -14.32 -7.20 3.83
C ASP A 160 -13.34 -6.05 4.06
N VAL A 161 -13.58 -5.34 5.18
CA VAL A 161 -12.79 -4.24 5.77
C VAL A 161 -11.70 -3.73 4.82
N ALA A 162 -12.11 -2.96 3.82
CA ALA A 162 -11.19 -2.13 3.08
C ALA A 162 -10.44 -1.30 4.14
N PRO A 163 -9.10 -1.42 4.27
CA PRO A 163 -8.36 -0.52 5.13
C PRO A 163 -8.75 0.90 4.72
N GLN A 164 -8.98 1.78 5.68
CA GLN A 164 -9.40 3.15 5.37
C GLN A 164 -8.27 3.83 4.59
N TYR A 165 -8.40 3.78 3.25
CA TYR A 165 -7.43 4.28 2.29
C TYR A 165 -7.35 5.80 2.45
N VAL A 166 -6.12 6.32 2.51
CA VAL A 166 -5.90 7.76 2.62
C VAL A 166 -6.28 8.41 1.29
N ASP A 167 -7.28 9.28 1.31
CA ASP A 167 -7.56 10.18 0.18
C ASP A 167 -6.55 11.34 0.20
N ILE A 168 -5.57 11.28 -0.71
CA ILE A 168 -4.50 12.27 -0.84
C ILE A 168 -5.03 13.61 -1.43
N ARG A 169 -6.30 13.67 -1.87
CA ARG A 169 -6.89 14.89 -2.47
C ARG A 169 -7.23 16.00 -1.47
N ALA A 170 -7.07 15.77 -0.16
CA ALA A 170 -7.39 16.76 0.88
C ALA A 170 -6.25 17.74 1.25
N GLY A 171 -5.15 17.78 0.47
CA GLY A 171 -3.92 18.52 0.79
C GLY A 171 -3.61 19.78 -0.02
N GLY A 172 -4.54 20.34 -0.80
CA GLY A 172 -4.27 21.54 -1.63
C GLY A 172 -5.10 22.77 -1.20
N PRO A 173 -4.50 23.97 -1.01
CA PRO A 173 -5.26 25.17 -0.67
C PRO A 173 -6.08 25.68 -1.86
N LYS A 174 -7.27 26.20 -1.58
CA LYS A 174 -7.95 27.22 -2.41
C LYS A 174 -7.73 28.58 -1.78
#